data_AF-A0A7I8F2L0-F1
#
_entry.id   AF-A0A7I8F2L0-F1
#
_cell.length_a   1.000
_cell.length_b   1.000
_cell.length_c   1.000
_cell.angle_alpha   90.00
_cell.angle_beta   90.00
_cell.angle_gamma   90.00
#
_symmetry.space_group_name_H-M   'P 1'
#
loop_
_entity.id
_entity.type
_entity.pdbx_description
1 polymer ?
#
loop_
_entity_poly.entity_id
_entity_poly.type
_entity_poly.pdbx_seq_one_letter_code
_entity_poly.pdbx_strand_id
1 'polypeptide(L)'
;MSEHTDFLLKLHLEAIVPLMIADIANQGDISDWQLERVSGHAVYLGEHGDAILYRVKGETRKAVNVLCESLAILAFAPGGITFAGIHFEGQPAFEEILVDMKELQTSLAGVEV
;
A
#
# COMPACT_ATOMS: atom_id res chain seq x y z
N MET A 1 -6.15 -24.13 2.61
CA MET A 1 -7.16 -23.06 2.72
C MET A 1 -8.41 -23.51 2.01
N SER A 2 -9.60 -23.25 2.56
CA SER A 2 -10.83 -23.44 1.78
C SER A 2 -10.85 -22.42 0.63
N GLU A 3 -11.33 -22.82 -0.54
CA GLU A 3 -11.43 -21.94 -1.72
C GLU A 3 -12.20 -20.64 -1.39
N HIS A 4 -13.22 -20.74 -0.55
CA HIS A 4 -14.01 -19.61 -0.09
C HIS A 4 -13.25 -18.62 0.80
N THR A 5 -12.33 -19.13 1.66
CA THR A 5 -11.52 -18.26 2.53
C THR A 5 -10.54 -17.43 1.71
N ASP A 6 -9.90 -18.05 0.72
CA ASP A 6 -8.97 -17.36 -0.20
C ASP A 6 -9.68 -16.26 -0.98
N PHE A 7 -10.86 -16.58 -1.52
CA PHE A 7 -11.70 -15.62 -2.25
C PHE A 7 -12.08 -14.41 -1.40
N LEU A 8 -12.55 -14.63 -0.16
CA LEU A 8 -12.96 -13.54 0.73
C LEU A 8 -11.79 -12.65 1.16
N LEU A 9 -10.62 -13.24 1.43
CA LEU A 9 -9.42 -12.48 1.76
C LEU A 9 -9.01 -11.61 0.57
N LYS A 10 -8.90 -12.18 -0.63
CA LYS A 10 -8.54 -11.45 -1.85
C LYS A 10 -9.50 -10.31 -2.13
N LEU A 11 -10.81 -10.57 -2.11
CA LEU A 11 -11.84 -9.54 -2.31
C LEU A 11 -11.70 -8.40 -1.29
N HIS A 12 -11.39 -8.72 -0.03
CA HIS A 12 -11.18 -7.71 1.00
C HIS A 12 -9.94 -6.85 0.72
N LEU A 13 -8.82 -7.48 0.36
CA LEU A 13 -7.57 -6.78 0.05
C LEU A 13 -7.72 -5.90 -1.20
N GLU A 14 -8.33 -6.40 -2.26
CA GLU A 14 -8.61 -5.65 -3.49
C GLU A 14 -9.50 -4.43 -3.26
N ALA A 15 -10.41 -4.48 -2.27
CA ALA A 15 -11.26 -3.36 -1.95
C ALA A 15 -10.58 -2.32 -1.04
N ILE A 16 -9.86 -2.77 0.00
CA ILE A 16 -9.38 -1.90 1.08
C ILE A 16 -7.99 -1.33 0.79
N VAL A 17 -7.07 -2.15 0.28
CA VAL A 17 -5.67 -1.72 0.09
C VAL A 17 -5.56 -0.54 -0.89
N PRO A 18 -6.26 -0.52 -2.05
CA PRO A 18 -6.22 0.63 -2.96
C PRO A 18 -6.76 1.92 -2.34
N LEU A 19 -7.80 1.84 -1.50
CA LEU A 19 -8.32 3.01 -0.79
C LEU A 19 -7.27 3.59 0.17
N MET A 20 -6.57 2.73 0.90
CA MET A 20 -5.50 3.15 1.81
C MET A 20 -4.30 3.75 1.06
N ILE A 21 -3.93 3.18 -0.09
CA ILE A 21 -2.89 3.74 -0.96
C ILE A 21 -3.28 5.15 -1.41
N ALA A 22 -4.51 5.34 -1.88
CA ALA A 22 -5.01 6.65 -2.29
C ALA A 22 -5.00 7.66 -1.14
N ASP A 23 -5.40 7.25 0.07
CA ASP A 23 -5.36 8.10 1.26
C ASP A 23 -3.93 8.51 1.63
N ILE A 24 -2.96 7.60 1.50
CA ILE A 24 -1.53 7.90 1.75
C ILE A 24 -1.00 8.85 0.68
N ALA A 25 -1.29 8.59 -0.60
CA ALA A 25 -0.87 9.45 -1.70
C ALA A 25 -1.41 10.89 -1.54
N ASN A 26 -2.67 11.03 -1.12
CA ASN A 26 -3.29 12.33 -0.85
C ASN A 26 -2.65 13.11 0.32
N GLN A 27 -1.94 12.43 1.22
CA GLN A 27 -1.19 13.07 2.31
C GLN A 27 0.18 13.61 1.84
N GLY A 28 0.57 13.31 0.60
CA GLY A 28 1.77 13.84 -0.04
C GLY A 28 2.92 12.85 -0.07
N ASP A 29 3.20 12.15 1.02
CA ASP A 29 4.22 11.09 1.06
C ASP A 29 4.00 10.15 2.25
N ILE A 30 4.71 9.02 2.27
CA ILE A 30 4.84 8.17 3.44
C ILE A 30 5.71 8.88 4.48
N SER A 31 5.18 9.02 5.69
CA SER A 31 5.94 9.51 6.84
C SER A 31 6.87 8.43 7.42
N ASP A 32 8.01 8.85 7.97
CA ASP A 32 8.95 7.96 8.69
C ASP A 32 8.25 7.15 9.79
N TRP A 33 7.26 7.76 10.45
CA TRP A 33 6.47 7.09 11.49
C TRP A 33 5.62 5.94 10.93
N GLN A 34 5.08 6.06 9.73
CA GLN A 34 4.34 4.97 9.07
C GLN A 34 5.27 3.80 8.75
N LEU A 35 6.49 4.08 8.29
CA LEU A 35 7.52 3.05 8.05
C LEU A 35 7.93 2.35 9.34
N GLU A 36 8.20 3.12 10.41
CA GLU A 36 8.54 2.56 11.73
C GLU A 36 7.42 1.69 12.27
N ARG A 37 6.16 2.14 12.16
CA ARG A 37 4.99 1.37 12.60
C ARG A 37 4.86 0.05 11.85
N VAL A 38 5.00 0.05 10.52
CA VAL A 38 4.91 -1.16 9.71
C VAL A 38 6.06 -2.13 9.96
N SER A 39 7.24 -1.63 10.35
CA SER A 39 8.36 -2.51 10.73
C SER A 39 7.98 -3.46 11.89
N GLY A 40 7.16 -2.99 12.83
CA GLY A 40 6.64 -3.79 13.94
C GLY A 40 5.54 -4.79 13.54
N HIS A 41 4.91 -4.61 12.37
CA HIS A 41 3.81 -5.47 11.92
C HIS A 41 4.28 -6.88 11.56
N ALA A 42 5.52 -7.05 11.09
CA ALA A 42 6.05 -8.35 10.67
C ALA A 42 6.01 -9.39 11.80
N VAL A 43 6.39 -8.99 13.03
CA VAL A 43 6.35 -9.87 14.20
C VAL A 43 4.91 -10.25 14.54
N TYR A 44 4.02 -9.26 14.62
CA TYR A 44 2.61 -9.50 14.95
C TYR A 44 1.92 -10.39 13.92
N LEU A 45 2.15 -10.18 12.61
CA LEU A 45 1.61 -11.01 11.55
C LEU A 45 2.17 -12.43 11.56
N GLY A 46 3.44 -12.60 11.95
CA GLY A 46 4.04 -13.93 12.14
C GLY A 46 3.38 -14.71 13.28
N GLU A 47 3.02 -14.01 14.36
CA GLU A 47 2.39 -14.61 15.55
C GLU A 47 0.87 -14.84 15.39
N HIS A 48 0.17 -13.98 14.62
CA HIS A 48 -1.30 -13.94 14.55
C HIS A 48 -1.84 -14.17 13.12
N GLY A 49 -1.01 -14.69 12.20
CA GLY A 49 -1.41 -14.92 10.81
C GLY A 49 -2.54 -15.95 10.68
N ASP A 50 -2.69 -16.84 11.65
CA ASP A 50 -3.80 -17.77 11.75
C ASP A 50 -5.14 -17.06 11.93
N ALA A 51 -5.18 -15.93 12.66
CA ALA A 51 -6.37 -15.12 12.86
C ALA A 51 -6.87 -14.44 11.57
N ILE A 52 -6.03 -14.36 10.53
CA ILE A 52 -6.42 -13.88 9.20
C ILE A 52 -7.18 -14.99 8.45
N LEU A 53 -6.71 -16.24 8.57
CA LEU A 53 -7.25 -17.38 7.85
C LEU A 53 -8.45 -18.02 8.55
N TYR A 54 -8.44 -17.99 9.87
CA TYR A 54 -9.46 -18.55 10.74
C TYR A 54 -10.05 -17.46 11.61
N ARG A 55 -11.38 -17.41 11.69
CA ARG A 55 -12.05 -16.42 12.52
C ARG A 55 -11.70 -16.62 13.99
N VAL A 56 -10.88 -15.73 14.54
CA VAL A 56 -10.54 -15.63 15.96
C VAL A 56 -11.22 -14.40 16.53
N LYS A 57 -12.12 -14.62 17.50
CA LYS A 57 -12.88 -13.54 18.13
C LYS A 57 -11.92 -12.57 18.81
N GLY A 58 -11.97 -11.29 18.42
CA GLY A 58 -11.12 -10.23 18.96
C GLY A 58 -9.86 -9.97 18.14
N GLU A 59 -9.29 -10.97 17.47
CA GLU A 59 -8.00 -10.84 16.78
C GLU A 59 -8.11 -10.70 15.26
N THR A 60 -9.08 -11.35 14.60
CA THR A 60 -9.17 -11.33 13.13
C THR A 60 -9.21 -9.91 12.55
N ARG A 61 -10.02 -9.02 13.14
CA ARG A 61 -10.11 -7.63 12.67
C ARG A 61 -8.76 -6.92 12.78
N LYS A 62 -8.04 -7.14 13.88
CA LYS A 62 -6.75 -6.51 14.11
C LYS A 62 -5.70 -7.06 13.14
N ALA A 63 -5.62 -8.38 12.99
CA ALA A 63 -4.70 -9.03 12.05
C ALA A 63 -4.94 -8.62 10.59
N VAL A 64 -6.20 -8.55 10.15
CA VAL A 64 -6.54 -8.10 8.80
C VAL A 64 -6.19 -6.61 8.59
N ASN A 65 -6.50 -5.75 9.56
CA ASN A 65 -6.14 -4.33 9.45
C ASN A 65 -4.63 -4.12 9.36
N VAL A 66 -3.87 -4.83 10.20
CA VAL A 66 -2.40 -4.79 10.20
C VAL A 66 -1.86 -5.24 8.85
N LEU A 67 -2.41 -6.33 8.28
CA LEU A 67 -2.05 -6.79 6.94
C LEU A 67 -2.34 -5.73 5.86
N CYS A 68 -3.55 -5.19 5.83
CA CYS A 68 -3.95 -4.18 4.83
C CYS A 68 -3.04 -2.95 4.91
N GLU A 69 -2.75 -2.46 6.12
CA GLU A 69 -1.88 -1.30 6.32
C GLU A 69 -0.45 -1.58 5.85
N SER A 70 0.11 -2.74 6.20
CA SER A 70 1.44 -3.15 5.74
C SER A 70 1.51 -3.21 4.21
N LEU A 71 0.50 -3.78 3.55
CA LEU A 71 0.45 -3.85 2.09
C LEU A 71 0.33 -2.45 1.45
N ALA A 72 -0.49 -1.57 2.02
CA ALA A 72 -0.66 -0.21 1.51
C ALA A 72 0.63 0.61 1.58
N ILE A 73 1.39 0.49 2.67
CA ILE A 73 2.68 1.19 2.82
C ILE A 73 3.75 0.56 1.92
N LEU A 74 3.82 -0.77 1.86
CA LEU A 74 4.79 -1.47 1.00
C LEU A 74 4.51 -1.27 -0.50
N ALA A 75 3.30 -0.87 -0.89
CA ALA A 75 2.98 -0.56 -2.29
C ALA A 75 3.80 0.61 -2.86
N PHE A 76 4.34 1.49 -2.01
CA PHE A 76 5.21 2.60 -2.44
C PHE A 76 6.70 2.21 -2.46
N ALA A 77 7.05 0.96 -2.13
CA ALA A 77 8.39 0.47 -2.37
C ALA A 77 8.66 0.41 -3.90
N PRO A 78 9.91 0.58 -4.36
CA PRO A 78 10.22 0.49 -5.78
C PRO A 78 9.75 -0.83 -6.39
N GLY A 79 8.89 -0.76 -7.41
CA GLY A 79 8.29 -1.93 -8.06
C GLY A 79 7.11 -2.54 -7.30
N GLY A 80 6.58 -1.86 -6.29
CA GLY A 80 5.39 -2.24 -5.54
C GLY A 80 5.55 -3.52 -4.73
N ILE A 81 4.41 -4.11 -4.36
CA ILE A 81 4.35 -5.37 -3.62
C ILE A 81 3.34 -6.33 -4.25
N THR A 82 3.67 -7.62 -4.25
CA THR A 82 2.74 -8.68 -4.66
C THR A 82 2.41 -9.56 -3.47
N PHE A 83 1.12 -9.71 -3.17
CA PHE A 83 0.63 -10.58 -2.10
C PHE A 83 -0.60 -11.36 -2.55
N ALA A 84 -0.63 -12.66 -2.26
CA ALA A 84 -1.72 -13.56 -2.64
C ALA A 84 -2.11 -13.49 -4.14
N GLY A 85 -1.16 -13.19 -5.02
CA GLY A 85 -1.40 -13.04 -6.47
C GLY A 85 -1.99 -11.70 -6.90
N ILE A 86 -2.12 -10.74 -5.98
CA ILE A 86 -2.56 -9.36 -6.24
C ILE A 86 -1.33 -8.47 -6.18
N HIS A 87 -1.17 -7.59 -7.16
CA HIS A 87 -0.12 -6.59 -7.20
C HIS A 87 -0.66 -5.23 -6.75
N PHE A 88 0.06 -4.56 -5.85
CA PHE A 88 -0.24 -3.22 -5.38
C PHE A 88 0.95 -2.31 -5.62
N GLU A 89 0.70 -1.16 -6.22
CA GLU A 89 1.69 -0.13 -6.48
C GLU A 89 1.09 1.23 -6.12
N GLY A 90 1.82 1.99 -5.31
CA GLY A 90 1.49 3.34 -4.91
C GLY A 90 2.40 4.33 -5.62
N GLN A 91 1.80 5.39 -6.17
CA GLN A 91 2.54 6.51 -6.74
C GLN A 91 2.44 7.71 -5.80
N PRO A 92 3.56 8.36 -5.45
CA PRO A 92 3.50 9.60 -4.68
C PRO A 92 2.86 10.70 -5.54
N ALA A 93 1.97 11.51 -4.96
CA ALA A 93 1.25 12.56 -5.67
C ALA A 93 2.16 13.65 -6.27
N PHE A 94 3.44 13.71 -5.87
CA PHE A 94 4.39 14.72 -6.33
C PHE A 94 5.10 14.39 -7.65
N GLU A 95 4.95 13.19 -8.20
CA GLU A 95 5.64 12.82 -9.44
C GLU A 95 5.02 13.49 -10.68
N GLU A 96 3.72 13.79 -10.68
CA GLU A 96 3.06 14.55 -11.76
C GLU A 96 3.58 16.00 -11.86
N ILE A 97 3.86 16.66 -10.73
CA ILE A 97 4.32 18.07 -10.72
C ILE A 97 5.75 18.20 -11.27
N LEU A 98 6.62 17.23 -11.01
CA LEU A 98 8.00 17.25 -11.51
C LEU A 98 8.10 16.98 -13.02
N VAL A 99 7.18 16.21 -13.59
CA VAL A 99 7.07 16.00 -15.03
C VAL A 99 6.63 17.31 -15.71
N ASP A 100 5.60 17.96 -15.20
CA ASP A 100 5.12 19.25 -15.74
C ASP A 100 6.20 20.35 -15.67
N MET A 101 6.99 20.41 -14.60
CA MET A 101 8.08 21.39 -14.49
C MET A 101 9.23 21.13 -15.47
N LYS A 102 9.57 19.86 -15.76
CA LYS A 102 10.59 19.53 -16.77
C LYS A 102 10.12 19.85 -18.19
N GLU A 103 8.84 19.63 -18.49
CA GLU A 103 8.27 20.00 -19.79
C GLU A 103 8.24 21.52 -19.99
N LEU A 104 7.87 22.29 -18.95
CA LEU A 104 7.93 23.76 -18.96
C LEU A 104 9.36 24.31 -19.12
N GLN A 105 10.34 23.72 -18.44
CA GLN A 105 11.75 24.13 -18.58
C GLN A 105 12.32 23.82 -19.96
N THR A 106 11.92 22.69 -20.57
CA THR A 106 12.33 22.32 -21.94
C THR A 106 11.69 23.23 -22.98
N SER A 107 10.45 23.67 -22.77
CA SER A 107 9.77 24.65 -23.63
C SER A 107 10.38 26.06 -23.53
N LEU A 108 10.85 26.48 -22.34
CA LEU A 108 11.49 27.79 -22.14
C LEU A 108 12.93 27.82 -22.68
N ALA A 109 13.66 26.70 -22.61
CA ALA A 109 15.01 26.58 -23.17
C ALA A 109 15.03 26.52 -24.71
N GLY A 110 13.87 26.31 -25.36
CA GLY A 110 13.71 26.33 -26.82
C GLY A 110 13.34 27.71 -27.41
N VAL A 111 13.17 28.74 -26.57
CA VAL A 111 12.87 30.11 -26.99
C VAL A 111 14.10 30.99 -26.79
N GLU A 112 15.14 30.75 -27.57
CA GLU A 112 16.17 31.76 -27.85
C GLU A 112 15.96 32.29 -29.28
N VAL A 113 15.25 33.42 -29.38
CA VAL A 113 15.29 34.36 -30.53
C VAL A 113 15.24 35.78 -29.99
#